data_AF-A0A3R9U1H2-F1
#
_entry.id   AF-A0A3R9U1H2-F1
#
_cell.length_a   1.000
_cell.length_b   1.000
_cell.length_c   1.000
_cell.angle_alpha   90.00
_cell.angle_beta   90.00
_cell.angle_gamma   90.00
#
_symmetry.space_group_name_H-M   'P 1'
#
loop_
_entity.id
_entity.type
_entity.pdbx_description
1 polymer ?
#
loop_
_entity_poly.entity_id
_entity_poly.type
_entity_poly.pdbx_seq_one_letter_code
_entity_poly.pdbx_strand_id
1 'polypeptide(L)'
;MSPDEIDPGHEWPLPPPWMWDCDECADLYRTMRNVGDRIAELRLTGERGVDWDPFDSTVTTQIALGAHLAARHRDLLPDWDPACATCARHRERIAAEREPGPRRDHDVRCGGEHLARHVYAPPRTVGLL
;
A
#
# COMPACT_ATOMS: atom_id res chain seq x y z
N MET A 1 26.55 -16.53 5.06
CA MET A 1 25.08 -16.52 5.11
C MET A 1 24.60 -17.54 4.09
N SER A 2 23.81 -18.53 4.50
CA SER A 2 23.30 -19.54 3.56
C SER A 2 22.25 -18.90 2.64
N PRO A 3 22.14 -19.28 1.36
CA PRO A 3 21.15 -18.74 0.42
C PRO A 3 19.68 -19.05 0.77
N ASP A 4 19.42 -19.85 1.81
CA ASP A 4 18.14 -20.54 2.06
C ASP A 4 17.22 -19.93 3.15
N GLU A 5 17.43 -18.70 3.61
CA GLU A 5 16.48 -18.05 4.53
C GLU A 5 16.06 -16.66 4.03
N ILE A 6 15.45 -16.61 2.85
CA ILE A 6 14.60 -15.47 2.49
C ILE A 6 13.23 -15.76 3.10
N ASP A 7 12.89 -15.09 4.20
CA ASP A 7 11.55 -15.16 4.81
C ASP A 7 10.55 -14.50 3.83
N PRO A 8 9.58 -15.26 3.27
CA PRO A 8 8.60 -14.74 2.30
C PRO A 8 7.79 -13.55 2.84
N GLY A 9 7.69 -13.41 4.17
CA GLY A 9 7.00 -12.28 4.79
C GLY A 9 7.67 -10.92 4.56
N HIS A 10 8.93 -10.90 4.13
CA HIS A 10 9.69 -9.69 3.80
C HIS A 10 9.77 -9.41 2.30
N GLU A 11 9.32 -10.33 1.46
CA GLU A 11 9.38 -10.18 0.02
C GLU A 11 8.33 -9.20 -0.48
N TRP A 12 8.73 -8.34 -1.41
CA TRP A 12 7.80 -7.49 -2.13
C TRP A 12 7.09 -8.34 -3.19
N PRO A 13 5.75 -8.39 -3.18
CA PRO A 13 5.03 -9.12 -4.21
C PRO A 13 5.29 -8.47 -5.58
N LEU A 14 5.32 -9.31 -6.61
CA LEU A 14 5.28 -8.84 -7.99
C LEU A 14 3.86 -8.29 -8.25
N PRO A 15 3.72 -7.02 -8.66
CA PRO A 15 2.41 -6.47 -8.97
C PRO A 15 1.74 -7.26 -10.10
N PRO A 16 0.43 -7.50 -10.01
CA PRO A 16 -0.30 -8.20 -11.05
C PRO A 16 -0.30 -7.40 -12.36
N PRO A 17 -0.42 -8.08 -13.53
CA PRO A 17 -0.34 -7.44 -14.84
C PRO A 17 -1.24 -6.20 -15.01
N TRP A 18 -2.46 -6.26 -14.49
CA TRP A 18 -3.45 -5.18 -14.60
C TRP A 18 -3.02 -3.87 -13.93
N MET A 19 -2.08 -3.90 -12.97
CA MET A 19 -1.53 -2.67 -12.39
C MET A 19 -0.65 -1.91 -13.38
N TRP A 20 -0.05 -2.61 -14.35
CA TRP A 20 0.80 -2.00 -15.37
C TRP A 20 0.00 -1.42 -16.54
N ASP A 21 -1.27 -1.83 -16.69
CA ASP A 21 -2.20 -1.27 -17.67
C ASP A 21 -2.80 0.07 -17.20
N CYS A 22 -2.56 0.47 -15.95
CA CYS A 22 -2.95 1.77 -15.40
C CYS A 22 -1.71 2.63 -15.18
N ASP A 23 -1.60 3.74 -15.92
CA ASP A 23 -0.45 4.66 -15.83
C ASP A 23 -0.22 5.18 -14.41
N GLU A 24 -1.29 5.56 -13.71
CA GLU A 24 -1.21 6.09 -12.34
C GLU A 24 -0.74 5.02 -11.34
N CYS A 25 -1.22 3.77 -11.47
CA CYS A 25 -0.72 2.64 -10.67
C CYS A 25 0.77 2.40 -10.91
N ALA A 26 1.17 2.34 -12.17
CA ALA A 26 2.55 2.09 -12.56
C ALA A 26 3.49 3.19 -12.03
N ASP A 27 3.09 4.45 -12.15
CA ASP A 27 3.89 5.60 -11.70
C ASP A 27 3.99 5.70 -10.19
N LEU A 28 2.89 5.48 -9.46
CA LEU A 28 2.90 5.43 -8.00
C LEU A 28 3.74 4.26 -7.49
N TYR A 29 3.61 3.08 -8.10
CA TYR A 29 4.42 1.91 -7.71
C TYR A 29 5.91 2.14 -7.98
N ARG A 30 6.28 2.63 -9.17
CA ARG A 30 7.69 2.98 -9.49
C ARG A 30 8.22 4.04 -8.53
N THR A 31 7.42 5.07 -8.24
CA THR A 31 7.81 6.11 -7.29
C THR A 31 8.08 5.51 -5.92
N MET A 32 7.16 4.70 -5.39
CA MET A 32 7.31 4.00 -4.12
C MET A 32 8.58 3.13 -4.07
N ARG A 33 8.87 2.38 -5.13
CA ARG A 33 10.04 1.51 -5.21
C ARG A 33 11.36 2.26 -5.33
N ASN A 34 11.34 3.43 -5.95
CA ASN A 34 12.54 4.22 -6.26
C ASN A 34 12.73 5.44 -5.33
N VAL A 35 11.93 5.58 -4.27
CA VAL A 35 12.01 6.74 -3.34
C VAL A 35 13.43 6.90 -2.79
N GLY A 36 14.10 5.80 -2.41
CA GLY A 36 15.46 5.83 -1.89
C GLY A 36 16.47 6.40 -2.87
N ASP A 37 16.44 5.95 -4.12
CA ASP A 37 17.36 6.39 -5.17
C ASP A 37 17.09 7.85 -5.58
N ARG A 38 15.81 8.23 -5.71
CA ARG A 38 15.42 9.62 -6.04
C ARG A 38 15.81 10.60 -4.94
N ILE A 39 15.72 10.20 -3.68
CA ILE A 39 16.10 11.06 -2.55
C ILE A 39 17.61 11.14 -2.36
N ALA A 40 18.36 10.07 -2.65
CA ALA A 40 19.81 10.14 -2.71
C ALA A 40 20.27 11.16 -3.78
N GLU A 41 19.64 11.16 -4.95
CA GLU A 41 19.90 12.14 -6.01
C GLU A 41 19.53 13.58 -5.59
N LEU A 42 18.34 13.78 -5.01
CA LEU A 42 17.88 15.09 -4.55
C LEU A 42 18.71 15.65 -3.38
N ARG A 43 19.25 14.81 -2.50
CA ARG A 43 20.20 15.24 -1.47
C ARG A 43 21.51 15.77 -2.04
N LEU A 44 21.93 15.28 -3.21
CA LEU A 44 23.16 15.71 -3.88
C LEU A 44 22.97 16.95 -4.75
N THR A 45 21.78 17.13 -5.32
CA THR A 45 21.49 18.15 -6.35
C THR A 45 20.53 19.24 -5.90
N GLY A 46 19.78 19.01 -4.82
CA GLY A 46 18.68 19.86 -4.36
C GLY A 46 19.08 21.00 -3.45
N GLU A 47 18.09 21.84 -3.13
CA GLU A 47 18.25 22.99 -2.25
C GLU A 47 18.61 22.58 -0.83
N ARG A 48 19.58 23.28 -0.22
CA ARG A 48 19.94 23.08 1.18
C ARG A 48 18.80 23.57 2.08
N GLY A 49 18.39 22.73 3.02
CA GLY A 49 17.36 23.06 4.02
C GLY A 49 15.99 22.43 3.76
N VAL A 50 15.81 21.70 2.65
CA VAL A 50 14.64 20.85 2.42
C VAL A 50 14.83 19.50 3.11
N ASP A 51 13.82 19.06 3.86
CA ASP A 51 13.80 17.73 4.44
C ASP A 51 13.44 16.70 3.37
N TRP A 52 14.47 16.03 2.86
CA TRP A 52 14.33 14.91 1.93
C TRP A 52 14.29 13.61 2.73
N ASP A 53 13.26 13.40 3.55
CA ASP A 53 13.04 12.15 4.28
C ASP A 53 12.44 11.07 3.34
N PRO A 54 13.19 10.00 3.03
CA PRO A 54 12.70 8.91 2.20
C PRO A 54 11.63 8.05 2.85
N PHE A 55 11.54 8.07 4.16
CA PHE A 55 10.51 7.34 4.87
C PHE A 55 9.12 7.96 4.62
N ASP A 56 9.01 9.27 4.81
CA ASP A 56 7.75 10.01 4.62
C ASP A 56 7.27 9.96 3.17
N SER A 57 8.20 10.05 2.21
CA SER A 57 7.89 9.96 0.78
C SER A 57 7.40 8.57 0.37
N THR A 58 7.95 7.51 0.99
CA THR A 58 7.53 6.13 0.75
C THR A 58 6.15 5.87 1.35
N VAL A 59 5.92 6.26 2.60
CA VAL A 59 4.62 6.08 3.27
C VAL A 59 3.52 6.85 2.55
N THR A 60 3.78 8.10 2.16
CA THR A 60 2.82 8.92 1.41
C THR A 60 2.45 8.27 0.07
N THR A 61 3.45 7.77 -0.67
CA THR A 61 3.20 7.12 -1.96
C THR A 61 2.47 5.78 -1.78
N GLN A 62 2.75 5.02 -0.72
CA GLN A 62 1.99 3.82 -0.37
C GLN A 62 0.52 4.14 -0.08
N ILE A 63 0.24 5.23 0.66
CA ILE A 63 -1.14 5.65 0.94
C ILE A 63 -1.85 6.06 -0.37
N ALA A 64 -1.17 6.83 -1.22
CA ALA A 64 -1.73 7.26 -2.50
C ALA A 64 -2.05 6.07 -3.42
N LEU A 65 -1.13 5.11 -3.53
CA LEU A 65 -1.35 3.89 -4.33
C LEU A 65 -2.51 3.06 -3.78
N GLY A 66 -2.57 2.84 -2.47
CA GLY A 66 -3.66 2.10 -1.83
C GLY A 66 -5.02 2.75 -2.07
N ALA A 67 -5.10 4.09 -1.94
CA ALA A 67 -6.32 4.84 -2.20
C ALA A 67 -6.75 4.77 -3.68
N HIS A 68 -5.80 4.92 -4.60
CA HIS A 68 -6.08 4.80 -6.04
C HIS A 68 -6.64 3.42 -6.39
N LEU A 69 -5.96 2.36 -5.94
CA LEU A 69 -6.38 0.98 -6.17
C LEU A 69 -7.78 0.70 -5.60
N ALA A 70 -8.04 1.13 -4.37
CA ALA A 70 -9.34 0.97 -3.73
C ALA A 70 -10.47 1.73 -4.45
N ALA A 71 -10.16 2.88 -5.07
CA ALA A 71 -11.14 3.72 -5.76
C ALA A 71 -11.39 3.30 -7.22
N ARG A 72 -10.35 2.83 -7.92
CA ARG A 72 -10.40 2.60 -9.39
C ARG A 72 -10.34 1.14 -9.78
N HIS A 73 -9.83 0.27 -8.91
CA HIS A 73 -9.57 -1.14 -9.19
C HIS A 73 -10.16 -2.06 -8.14
N ARG A 74 -11.23 -1.63 -7.45
CA ARG A 74 -11.88 -2.36 -6.35
C ARG A 74 -12.20 -3.81 -6.72
N ASP A 75 -12.71 -4.04 -7.92
CA ASP A 75 -13.14 -5.38 -8.38
C ASP A 75 -11.96 -6.31 -8.73
N LEU A 76 -10.74 -5.77 -8.77
CA LEU A 76 -9.49 -6.51 -9.01
C LEU A 76 -8.71 -6.76 -7.71
N LEU A 77 -9.18 -6.23 -6.58
CA LEU A 77 -8.54 -6.43 -5.28
C LEU A 77 -8.79 -7.85 -4.76
N PRO A 78 -7.86 -8.39 -3.96
CA PRO A 78 -8.06 -9.68 -3.32
C PRO A 78 -9.21 -9.66 -2.33
N ASP A 79 -9.73 -10.85 -2.03
CA ASP A 79 -10.64 -11.05 -0.90
C ASP A 79 -9.93 -10.80 0.43
N TRP A 80 -10.72 -10.64 1.49
CA TRP A 80 -10.21 -10.51 2.85
C TRP A 80 -9.41 -11.73 3.29
N ASP A 81 -8.14 -11.50 3.64
CA ASP A 81 -7.28 -12.55 4.19
C ASP A 81 -7.66 -12.85 5.65
N PRO A 82 -8.10 -14.08 5.99
CA PRO A 82 -8.40 -14.48 7.36
C PRO A 82 -7.16 -14.55 8.27
N ALA A 83 -5.95 -14.68 7.72
CA ALA A 83 -4.71 -14.66 8.50
C ALA A 83 -4.26 -13.24 8.87
N CYS A 84 -4.80 -12.21 8.20
CA CYS A 84 -4.50 -10.82 8.49
C CYS A 84 -5.44 -10.25 9.58
N ALA A 85 -4.89 -9.96 10.75
CA ALA A 85 -5.64 -9.37 11.86
C ALA A 85 -6.28 -8.01 11.49
N THR A 86 -5.63 -7.21 10.63
CA THR A 86 -6.16 -5.92 10.16
C THR A 86 -7.36 -6.13 9.21
N CYS A 87 -7.32 -7.13 8.33
CA CYS A 87 -8.48 -7.54 7.53
C CYS A 87 -9.67 -7.93 8.42
N ALA A 88 -9.44 -8.77 9.43
CA ALA A 88 -10.48 -9.17 10.37
C ALA A 88 -11.13 -7.96 11.06
N ARG A 89 -10.32 -7.04 11.58
CA ARG A 89 -10.79 -5.80 12.23
C ARG A 89 -11.64 -4.93 11.29
N HIS A 90 -11.23 -4.76 10.03
CA HIS A 90 -12.01 -3.99 9.07
C HIS A 90 -13.34 -4.66 8.75
N ARG A 91 -13.36 -6.00 8.54
CA ARG A 91 -14.60 -6.74 8.32
C ARG A 91 -15.57 -6.59 9.49
N GLU A 92 -15.07 -6.72 10.72
CA GLU A 92 -15.89 -6.57 11.93
C GLU A 92 -16.48 -5.16 12.04
N ARG A 93 -15.68 -4.11 11.80
CA ARG A 93 -16.16 -2.72 11.82
C ARG A 93 -17.23 -2.45 10.77
N ILE A 94 -17.01 -2.91 9.53
CA ILE A 94 -17.97 -2.75 8.43
C ILE A 94 -19.26 -3.53 8.73
N ALA A 95 -19.18 -4.70 9.34
CA ALA A 95 -20.34 -5.51 9.71
C ALA A 95 -21.12 -4.95 10.91
N ALA A 96 -20.44 -4.28 11.85
CA ALA A 96 -21.07 -3.66 13.02
C ALA A 96 -21.94 -2.45 12.62
N GLU A 97 -21.54 -1.70 11.61
CA GLU A 97 -22.30 -0.55 11.10
C GLU A 97 -23.37 -1.00 10.08
N ARG A 98 -24.59 -1.23 10.58
CA ARG A 98 -25.73 -1.74 9.78
C ARG A 98 -26.34 -0.70 8.85
N GLU A 99 -26.28 0.57 9.24
CA GLU A 99 -26.90 1.67 8.50
C GLU A 99 -25.88 2.37 7.59
N PRO A 100 -26.25 2.77 6.36
CA PRO A 100 -25.45 3.66 5.54
C PRO A 100 -25.16 4.98 6.25
N GLY A 101 -23.94 5.49 6.11
CA GLY A 101 -23.57 6.78 6.69
C GLY A 101 -22.07 7.03 6.66
N PRO A 102 -21.62 8.26 7.00
CA PRO A 102 -20.24 8.69 6.81
C PRO A 102 -19.20 7.78 7.49
N ARG A 103 -19.56 7.19 8.64
CA ARG A 103 -18.69 6.26 9.36
C ARG A 103 -18.53 4.92 8.64
N ARG A 104 -19.62 4.37 8.11
CA ARG A 104 -19.60 3.14 7.34
C ARG A 104 -18.82 3.34 6.04
N ASP A 105 -19.03 4.47 5.37
CA ASP A 105 -18.32 4.82 4.13
C ASP A 105 -16.82 4.95 4.37
N HIS A 106 -16.44 5.61 5.47
CA HIS A 106 -15.06 5.69 5.93
C HIS A 106 -14.44 4.30 6.16
N ASP A 107 -15.14 3.43 6.89
CA ASP A 107 -14.63 2.09 7.23
C ASP A 107 -14.52 1.18 6.01
N VAL A 108 -15.44 1.29 5.06
CA VAL A 108 -15.36 0.62 3.75
C VAL A 108 -14.18 1.13 2.94
N ARG A 109 -13.94 2.45 2.92
CA ARG A 109 -12.80 3.03 2.21
C ARG A 109 -11.46 2.55 2.80
N CYS A 110 -11.28 2.69 4.11
CA CYS A 110 -10.05 2.22 4.77
C CYS A 110 -9.85 0.70 4.62
N GLY A 111 -10.96 -0.06 4.62
CA GLY A 111 -10.93 -1.48 4.33
C GLY A 111 -10.41 -1.80 2.92
N GLY A 112 -10.89 -1.08 1.90
CA GLY A 112 -10.41 -1.21 0.53
C GLY A 112 -8.95 -0.81 0.36
N GLU A 113 -8.52 0.28 0.98
CA GLU A 113 -7.11 0.73 1.00
C GLU A 113 -6.21 -0.35 1.62
N HIS A 114 -6.65 -0.99 2.70
CA HIS A 114 -5.93 -2.10 3.32
C HIS A 114 -5.87 -3.34 2.40
N LEU A 115 -6.97 -3.71 1.74
CA LEU A 115 -6.97 -4.81 0.77
C LEU A 115 -5.99 -4.54 -0.39
N ALA A 116 -5.94 -3.30 -0.86
CA ALA A 116 -5.00 -2.91 -1.90
C ALA A 116 -3.54 -3.14 -1.50
N ARG A 117 -3.17 -2.96 -0.22
CA ARG A 117 -1.80 -3.21 0.26
C ARG A 117 -1.33 -4.64 0.07
N HIS A 118 -2.22 -5.62 0.17
CA HIS A 118 -1.87 -7.02 -0.09
C HIS A 118 -1.35 -7.26 -1.50
N VAL A 119 -1.66 -6.36 -2.45
CA VAL A 119 -1.22 -6.47 -3.85
C VAL A 119 0.24 -6.03 -4.03
N TYR A 120 0.72 -5.06 -3.24
CA TYR A 120 2.00 -4.40 -3.51
C TYR A 120 2.95 -4.31 -2.34
N ALA A 121 2.54 -4.63 -1.10
CA ALA A 121 3.37 -4.52 0.09
C ALA A 121 3.73 -5.91 0.67
N PRO A 122 4.91 -6.07 1.29
CA PRO A 122 5.29 -7.32 1.94
C PRO A 122 4.33 -7.73 3.07
N PRO A 123 4.00 -9.03 3.23
CA PRO A 123 3.02 -9.49 4.20
C PRO A 123 3.24 -9.00 5.64
N ARG A 124 4.50 -8.92 6.10
CA ARG A 124 4.82 -8.41 7.45
C ARG A 124 4.52 -6.92 7.65
N THR A 125 4.42 -6.16 6.57
CA THR A 125 4.24 -4.70 6.61
C THR A 125 2.82 -4.24 6.27
N VAL A 126 2.01 -5.11 5.64
CA VAL A 126 0.63 -4.80 5.22
C VAL A 126 -0.25 -4.29 6.37
N GLY A 127 -0.01 -4.73 7.60
CA GLY A 127 -0.79 -4.32 8.77
C GLY A 127 -0.32 -3.05 9.50
N LEU A 128 0.78 -2.41 9.08
CA LEU A 128 1.43 -1.33 9.82
C LEU A 128 0.88 0.08 9.53
N LEU A 129 -0.06 0.18 8.60
CA LEU A 129 -0.68 1.43 8.16
C LEU A 129 -2.18 1.18 7.96
#